data_AF-A0A9P3KGR5-F1
#
_entry.id   AF-A0A9P3KGR5-F1
#
_cell.length_a   1.000
_cell.length_b   1.000
_cell.length_c   1.000
_cell.angle_alpha   90.00
_cell.angle_beta   90.00
_cell.angle_gamma   90.00
#
_symmetry.space_group_name_H-M   'P 1'
#
loop_
_entity.id
_entity.type
_entity.pdbx_description
1 polymer ?
#
loop_
_entity_poly.entity_id
_entity_poly.type
_entity_poly.pdbx_seq_one_letter_code
_entity_poly.pdbx_strand_id
1 'polypeptide(L)'
;MKRGIFCITLDICPTHADHARRRLKQSLVQHLDSSTAVADEIGRHMLTYGRRVPLAEMIACINDVDAKTLSQPARRLFLNKDAAVVTIG
;
A
#
# COMPACT_ATOMS: atom_id res chain seq x y z
N MET A 1 1.33 16.56 -11.83
CA MET A 1 0.53 15.40 -11.40
C MET A 1 0.48 14.22 -12.38
N LYS A 2 0.67 14.40 -13.69
CA LYS A 2 0.56 13.30 -14.68
C LYS A 2 1.77 12.34 -14.78
N ARG A 3 2.94 12.66 -14.20
CA ARG A 3 4.15 11.81 -14.34
C ARG A 3 4.21 10.62 -13.39
N GLY A 4 3.65 10.73 -12.18
CA GLY A 4 3.75 9.68 -11.15
C GLY A 4 2.88 8.45 -11.44
N ILE A 5 1.59 8.66 -11.68
CA ILE A 5 0.62 7.57 -11.92
C ILE A 5 0.96 6.79 -13.20
N PHE A 6 1.42 7.50 -14.23
CA PHE A 6 1.79 6.89 -15.51
C PHE A 6 3.08 6.05 -15.42
N CYS A 7 4.06 6.49 -14.62
CA CYS A 7 5.31 5.77 -14.38
C CYS A 7 5.05 4.38 -13.76
N ILE A 8 4.19 4.31 -12.74
CA ILE A 8 3.85 3.04 -12.06
C ILE A 8 3.13 2.05 -13.00
N THR A 9 2.42 2.56 -14.01
CA THR A 9 1.58 1.75 -14.91
C THR A 9 2.37 1.15 -16.09
N LEU A 10 3.47 1.81 -16.50
CA LEU A 10 4.22 1.46 -17.70
C LEU A 10 5.62 0.93 -17.40
N ASP A 11 6.40 1.60 -16.54
CA ASP A 11 7.78 1.23 -16.22
C ASP A 11 8.16 1.65 -14.80
N ILE A 12 8.17 0.68 -13.88
CA ILE A 12 8.66 0.88 -12.51
C ILE A 12 10.17 0.62 -12.46
N CYS A 13 10.92 1.61 -11.99
CA CYS A 13 12.31 1.41 -11.62
C CYS A 13 12.40 0.55 -10.34
N PRO A 14 13.21 -0.53 -10.32
CA PRO A 14 13.30 -1.44 -9.17
C PRO A 14 13.75 -0.74 -7.88
N THR A 15 14.62 0.28 -7.98
CA THR A 15 15.07 1.05 -6.81
C THR A 15 13.93 1.82 -6.13
N HIS A 16 12.97 2.32 -6.92
CA HIS A 16 11.79 2.99 -6.41
C HIS A 16 10.82 2.00 -5.74
N ALA A 17 10.67 0.79 -6.29
CA ALA A 17 9.88 -0.28 -5.67
C ALA A 17 10.45 -0.70 -4.32
N ASP A 18 11.77 -0.90 -4.23
CA ASP A 18 12.44 -1.27 -2.99
C ASP A 18 12.41 -0.15 -1.93
N HIS A 19 12.52 1.10 -2.37
CA HIS A 19 12.35 2.24 -1.47
C HIS A 19 10.90 2.35 -0.96
N ALA A 20 9.90 2.21 -1.83
CA ALA A 20 8.50 2.22 -1.45
C ALA A 20 8.16 1.08 -0.48
N ARG A 21 8.67 -0.14 -0.73
CA ARG A 21 8.52 -1.30 0.16
C ARG A 21 9.09 -1.01 1.56
N ARG A 22 10.30 -0.42 1.63
CA ARG A 22 10.92 -0.04 2.90
C ARG A 22 10.12 1.02 3.64
N ARG A 23 9.64 2.05 2.94
CA ARG A 23 8.78 3.10 3.52
C ARG A 23 7.48 2.55 4.09
N LEU A 24 6.83 1.63 3.38
CA LEU A 24 5.59 1.02 3.84
C LEU A 24 5.80 0.21 5.13
N LYS A 25 6.88 -0.60 5.19
CA LYS A 25 7.22 -1.35 6.41
C LYS A 25 7.49 -0.43 7.60
N GLN A 26 8.27 0.63 7.38
CA GLN A 26 8.56 1.61 8.43
C GLN A 26 7.28 2.27 8.95
N SER A 27 6.41 2.70 8.04
CA SER A 27 5.12 3.30 8.39
C SER A 27 4.24 2.33 9.19
N LEU A 28 4.22 1.04 8.83
CA LEU A 28 3.41 0.03 9.52
C LEU A 28 3.90 -0.20 10.96
N VAL A 29 5.21 -0.26 11.17
CA VAL A 29 5.79 -0.42 12.50
C VAL A 29 5.53 0.83 13.36
N GLN A 30 5.80 2.02 12.81
CA GLN A 30 5.59 3.30 13.51
C GLN A 30 4.14 3.53 13.93
N HIS A 31 3.17 2.99 13.16
CA HIS A 31 1.76 3.13 13.50
C HIS A 31 1.39 2.38 14.78
N LEU A 32 2.13 1.33 15.15
CA LEU A 32 1.81 0.44 16.28
C LEU A 32 2.58 0.77 17.55
N ASP A 33 3.21 1.94 17.64
CA ASP A 33 4.03 2.33 18.79
C ASP A 33 3.20 2.66 20.05
N SER A 34 1.88 2.88 19.93
CA SER A 34 0.99 3.17 21.06
C SER A 34 -0.03 2.06 21.31
N SER A 35 -0.40 1.83 22.57
CA SER A 35 -1.42 0.86 22.96
C SER A 35 -2.81 1.17 22.37
N THR A 36 -3.15 2.45 22.23
CA THR A 36 -4.39 2.90 21.58
C THR A 36 -4.39 2.55 20.10
N ALA A 37 -3.29 2.78 19.38
CA ALA A 37 -3.20 2.42 17.96
C ALA A 37 -3.24 0.90 17.75
N VAL A 38 -2.65 0.13 18.68
CA VAL A 38 -2.77 -1.33 18.67
C VAL A 38 -4.23 -1.78 18.88
N ALA A 39 -4.98 -1.15 19.78
CA ALA A 39 -6.38 -1.48 20.02
C ALA A 39 -7.27 -1.17 18.80
N ASP A 40 -7.08 0.00 18.19
CA ASP A 40 -7.77 0.38 16.95
C ASP A 40 -7.48 -0.63 15.82
N GLU A 41 -6.21 -1.01 15.66
CA GLU A 41 -5.82 -1.97 14.62
C GLU A 41 -6.43 -3.35 14.82
N ILE A 42 -6.51 -3.82 16.07
CA ILE A 42 -7.18 -5.08 16.39
C ILE A 42 -8.66 -4.98 16.02
N GLY A 43 -9.36 -3.92 16.44
CA GLY A 43 -10.77 -3.71 16.13
C GLY A 43 -11.02 -3.67 14.63
N ARG A 44 -10.22 -2.89 13.90
CA ARG A 44 -10.28 -2.78 12.44
C ARG A 44 -10.09 -4.12 11.75
N HIS A 45 -9.08 -4.89 12.12
CA HIS A 45 -8.82 -6.21 11.56
C HIS A 45 -9.92 -7.22 11.82
N MET A 46 -10.51 -7.20 13.03
CA MET A 46 -11.64 -8.06 13.33
C MET A 46 -12.85 -7.72 12.44
N LEU A 47 -13.08 -6.45 12.13
CA LEU A 47 -14.20 -6.03 11.28
C LEU A 47 -13.93 -6.25 9.78
N THR A 48 -12.71 -6.01 9.30
CA THR A 48 -12.38 -6.13 7.86
C THR A 48 -12.00 -7.54 7.43
N TYR A 49 -11.25 -8.25 8.26
CA TYR A 49 -10.67 -9.55 7.93
C TYR A 49 -11.28 -10.70 8.77
N GLY A 50 -12.08 -10.42 9.79
CA GLY A 50 -12.64 -11.43 10.69
C GLY A 50 -11.61 -12.06 11.63
N ARG A 51 -10.35 -11.61 11.59
CA ARG A 51 -9.25 -12.13 12.40
C ARG A 51 -8.19 -11.07 12.62
N ARG A 52 -7.36 -11.25 13.65
CA ARG A 52 -6.14 -10.46 13.83
C ARG A 52 -5.05 -10.99 12.89
N VAL A 53 -4.59 -10.14 11.96
CA VAL A 53 -3.43 -10.43 11.11
C VAL A 53 -2.16 -9.98 11.86
N PRO A 54 -1.20 -10.88 12.13
CA PRO A 54 0.06 -10.52 12.78
C PRO A 54 0.93 -9.63 11.89
N LEU A 55 1.71 -8.74 12.53
CA LEU A 55 2.62 -7.83 11.83
C LEU A 55 3.63 -8.57 10.94
N ALA A 56 4.12 -9.73 11.38
CA ALA A 56 5.04 -10.56 10.61
C ALA A 56 4.44 -11.07 9.30
N GLU A 57 3.16 -11.44 9.31
CA GLU A 57 2.42 -11.88 8.12
C GLU A 57 2.30 -10.72 7.12
N MET A 58 1.95 -9.52 7.59
CA MET A 58 1.88 -8.33 6.74
C MET A 58 3.23 -7.99 6.10
N ILE A 59 4.31 -8.05 6.87
CA ILE A 59 5.67 -7.78 6.35
C ILE A 59 6.06 -8.83 5.30
N ALA A 60 5.70 -10.10 5.51
CA ALA A 60 5.93 -11.17 4.53
C ALA A 60 5.14 -10.93 3.23
N CYS A 61 3.85 -10.56 3.33
CA CYS A 61 3.05 -10.18 2.16
C CYS A 61 3.66 -8.99 1.40
N ILE A 62 4.18 -7.99 2.12
CA ILE A 62 4.86 -6.83 1.50
C ILE A 62 6.17 -7.24 0.81
N ASN A 63 6.88 -8.25 1.32
CA ASN A 63 8.11 -8.77 0.72
C ASN A 63 7.89 -9.51 -0.59
N ASP A 64 6.75 -10.20 -0.71
CA ASP A 64 6.40 -10.99 -1.89
C ASP A 64 6.10 -10.10 -3.12
N VAL A 65 5.77 -8.83 -2.89
CA VAL A 65 5.47 -7.87 -3.96
C VAL A 65 6.75 -7.38 -4.65
N ASP A 66 6.87 -7.67 -5.95
CA ASP A 66 7.96 -7.23 -6.83
C ASP A 66 7.51 -6.14 -7.83
N ALA A 67 8.47 -5.45 -8.46
CA ALA A 67 8.21 -4.44 -9.49
C ALA A 67 7.36 -4.98 -10.65
N LYS A 68 7.56 -6.26 -11.02
CA LYS A 68 6.77 -6.91 -12.08
C LYS A 68 5.32 -7.15 -11.66
N THR A 69 5.09 -7.61 -10.42
CA THR A 69 3.75 -7.90 -9.90
C THR A 69 2.94 -6.63 -9.64
N LEU A 70 3.60 -5.48 -9.44
CA LEU A 70 2.94 -4.19 -9.27
C LEU A 70 2.29 -3.65 -10.56
N SER A 71 2.83 -4.00 -11.73
CA SER A 71 2.37 -3.46 -13.02
C SER A 71 0.92 -3.88 -13.36
N GLN A 72 0.54 -5.12 -13.05
CA GLN A 72 -0.79 -5.67 -13.34
C GLN A 72 -1.91 -4.96 -12.55
N PRO A 73 -1.87 -4.84 -11.21
CA PRO A 73 -2.87 -4.11 -10.44
C PRO A 73 -2.84 -2.61 -10.76
N ALA A 74 -1.66 -2.01 -11.03
CA ALA A 74 -1.58 -0.61 -11.43
C ALA A 74 -2.33 -0.35 -12.73
N ARG A 75 -2.16 -1.19 -13.74
CA ARG A 75 -2.93 -1.11 -14.99
C ARG A 75 -4.42 -1.30 -14.75
N ARG A 76 -4.81 -2.28 -13.92
CA ARG A 76 -6.23 -2.52 -13.60
C ARG A 76 -6.90 -1.33 -12.92
N LEU A 77 -6.19 -0.64 -12.03
CA LEU A 77 -6.73 0.43 -11.20
C LEU A 77 -6.64 1.81 -11.83
N PHE A 78 -5.62 2.08 -12.65
CA PHE A 78 -5.36 3.43 -13.17
C PHE A 78 -5.49 3.57 -14.69
N LEU A 79 -5.36 2.48 -15.47
CA LEU A 79 -5.45 2.57 -16.92
C LEU A 79 -6.90 2.59 -17.38
N ASN A 80 -7.28 3.63 -18.15
CA ASN A 80 -8.63 3.80 -18.70
C ASN A 80 -9.73 3.73 -17.64
N LYS A 81 -9.48 4.34 -16.48
CA LYS A 81 -10.46 4.51 -15.41
C LYS A 81 -10.82 5.98 -15.26
N ASP A 82 -12.10 6.24 -15.02
CA ASP A 82 -12.60 7.58 -14.79
C ASP A 82 -12.08 8.10 -13.45
N ALA A 83 -11.58 9.34 -13.45
CA ALA A 83 -11.09 9.99 -12.25
C ALA A 83 -12.22 10.80 -11.60
N ALA A 84 -12.52 10.51 -10.34
CA ALA A 84 -13.34 11.38 -9.51
C ALA A 84 -12.47 12.53 -8.97
N VAL A 85 -12.78 13.77 -9.34
CA VAL A 85 -12.04 14.96 -8.92
C VAL A 85 -12.97 15.87 -8.13
N VAL A 86 -12.56 16.24 -6.92
CA VAL A 86 -13.23 17.23 -6.08
C VAL A 86 -12.32 18.45 -6.00
N THR A 87 -12.88 19.65 -6.20
CA THR A 87 -12.19 20.91 -6.02
C THR A 87 -13.01 21.76 -5.07
N ILE A 88 -12.34 22.34 -4.08
CA ILE A 88 -12.93 23.22 -3.08
C ILE A 88 -12.19 24.55 -3.19
N GLY A 89 -12.94 25.65 -3.20
CA GLY A 89 -12.45 27.03 -3.22
C GLY A 89 -13.18 27.85 -2.18
#